data_AF-A0A0S2ID00-F1
#
_entry.id   AF-A0A0S2ID00-F1
#
_cell.length_a   1.000
_cell.length_b   1.000
_cell.length_c   1.000
_cell.angle_alpha   90.00
_cell.angle_beta   90.00
_cell.angle_gamma   90.00
#
_symmetry.space_group_name_H-M   'P 1'
#
loop_
_entity.id
_entity.type
_entity.pdbx_description
1 polymer ?
#
loop_
_entity_poly.entity_id
_entity_poly.type
_entity_poly.pdbx_seq_one_letter_code
_entity_poly.pdbx_strand_id
1 'polypeptide(L)'
;MSNKRKFLPIEFLSEQELNPIYWEKYKGLRSDGNIYLAFIEEAKKKAECLLSKNPKLYLEIHHILPRHAGGEDSQENLVKLTFEDHILAHYIRWVFLKNPKDRYAYRMMSTQNGDVRRERAVLGGKIGGPRTQQILKENNKGWYNSFYLIYQINLIKENNLREVKKAQKPIEKIKQVLGIQKILKKQIKSSQKIQKLLLNKKRKICLEVFKHKKKRE
;
A
#
# COMPACT_ATOMS: atom_id res chain seq x y z
N MET A 1 -25.95 9.45 52.83
CA MET A 1 -25.59 8.02 52.95
C MET A 1 -25.17 7.52 51.58
N SER A 2 -23.86 7.38 51.38
CA SER A 2 -23.23 7.02 50.11
C SER A 2 -23.38 5.51 49.87
N ASN A 3 -24.09 5.16 48.80
CA ASN A 3 -24.37 3.79 48.42
C ASN A 3 -23.11 3.18 47.79
N LYS A 4 -22.18 2.70 48.63
CA LYS A 4 -21.00 1.93 48.22
C LYS A 4 -21.50 0.63 47.57
N ARG A 5 -21.50 0.58 46.24
CA ARG A 5 -21.66 -0.68 45.50
C ARG A 5 -20.55 -1.62 45.95
N LYS A 6 -20.91 -2.66 46.70
CA LYS A 6 -20.01 -3.75 47.06
C LYS A 6 -19.56 -4.40 45.75
N PHE A 7 -18.31 -4.15 45.36
CA PHE A 7 -17.66 -4.97 44.34
C PHE A 7 -17.55 -6.39 44.92
N LEU A 8 -18.24 -7.34 44.29
CA LEU A 8 -18.04 -8.75 44.59
C LEU A 8 -16.56 -9.10 44.37
N PRO A 9 -15.96 -9.91 45.27
CA PRO A 9 -14.57 -10.29 45.14
C PRO A 9 -14.36 -10.98 43.80
N ILE A 10 -13.25 -10.63 43.19
CA ILE A 10 -12.77 -11.25 41.97
C ILE A 10 -12.25 -12.62 42.42
N GLU A 11 -13.09 -13.63 42.32
CA GLU A 11 -12.64 -15.00 42.46
C GLU A 11 -11.62 -15.27 41.35
N PHE A 12 -10.47 -15.77 41.78
CA PHE A 12 -9.40 -16.24 40.92
C PHE A 12 -9.98 -17.32 40.03
N LEU A 13 -10.02 -17.09 38.70
CA LEU A 13 -10.34 -18.20 37.82
C LEU A 13 -9.14 -19.17 37.81
N SER A 14 -9.37 -20.39 38.27
CA SER A 14 -8.38 -21.47 38.35
C SER A 14 -8.05 -22.02 36.95
N GLU A 15 -6.98 -22.80 36.85
CA GLU A 15 -6.53 -23.50 35.63
C GLU A 15 -7.62 -24.37 34.98
N GLN A 16 -8.69 -24.68 35.73
CA GLN A 16 -9.87 -25.46 35.34
C GLN A 16 -10.95 -24.62 34.60
N GLU A 17 -10.78 -23.31 34.47
CA GLU A 17 -11.74 -22.40 33.80
C GLU A 17 -11.30 -21.93 32.41
N LEU A 18 -10.17 -22.43 31.91
CA LEU A 18 -9.96 -22.47 30.47
C LEU A 18 -10.99 -23.44 29.89
N ASN A 19 -11.72 -23.04 28.84
CA ASN A 19 -12.56 -23.97 28.09
C ASN A 19 -11.68 -25.18 27.69
N PRO A 20 -11.95 -26.39 28.20
CA PRO A 20 -11.10 -27.56 28.01
C PRO A 20 -10.81 -27.83 26.53
N ILE A 21 -11.74 -27.45 25.64
CA ILE A 21 -11.60 -27.56 24.19
C ILE A 21 -10.38 -26.78 23.69
N TYR A 22 -10.14 -25.56 24.17
CA TYR A 22 -8.99 -24.77 23.73
C TYR A 22 -7.69 -25.29 24.31
N TRP A 23 -7.68 -25.68 25.57
CA TRP A 23 -6.50 -26.28 26.19
C TRP A 23 -6.09 -27.56 25.45
N GLU A 24 -7.03 -28.48 25.24
CA GLU A 24 -6.80 -29.72 24.51
C GLU A 24 -6.36 -29.49 23.06
N LYS A 25 -6.95 -28.49 22.39
CA LYS A 25 -6.61 -28.13 21.01
C LYS A 25 -5.21 -27.52 20.88
N TYR A 26 -4.78 -26.70 21.83
CA TYR A 26 -3.54 -25.91 21.70
C TYR A 26 -2.38 -26.41 22.58
N LYS A 27 -2.58 -27.37 23.49
CA LYS A 27 -1.51 -27.92 24.37
C LYS A 27 -0.34 -28.58 23.61
N GLY A 28 -0.57 -29.08 22.39
CA GLY A 28 0.43 -29.78 21.57
C GLY A 28 1.28 -28.87 20.67
N LEU A 29 0.93 -27.59 20.54
CA LEU A 29 1.67 -26.59 19.73
C LEU A 29 2.92 -26.04 20.46
N ARG A 30 3.51 -26.84 21.35
CA ARG A 30 4.72 -26.46 22.08
C ARG A 30 5.95 -26.91 21.30
N SER A 31 6.51 -26.02 20.50
CA SER A 31 7.92 -26.04 20.13
C SER A 31 8.59 -24.66 20.25
N ASP A 32 7.81 -23.57 20.20
CA ASP A 32 8.23 -22.18 20.44
C ASP A 32 7.29 -21.41 21.42
N GLY A 33 6.07 -21.90 21.66
CA GLY A 33 5.42 -21.85 22.98
C GLY A 33 4.51 -20.65 23.31
N ASN A 34 3.72 -20.13 22.36
CA ASN A 34 2.74 -19.07 22.64
C ASN A 34 1.32 -19.41 22.14
N ILE A 35 0.48 -19.96 23.03
CA ILE A 35 -0.93 -20.33 22.76
C ILE A 35 -1.73 -19.15 22.21
N TYR A 36 -1.44 -17.93 22.66
CA TYR A 36 -2.11 -16.74 22.15
C TYR A 36 -1.81 -16.49 20.67
N LEU A 37 -0.56 -16.64 20.23
CA LEU A 37 -0.22 -16.47 18.81
C LEU A 37 -0.87 -17.55 17.93
N ALA A 38 -0.91 -18.80 18.40
CA ALA A 38 -1.60 -19.88 17.71
C ALA A 38 -3.10 -19.59 17.54
N PHE A 39 -3.75 -19.10 18.60
CA PHE A 39 -5.14 -18.67 18.56
C PHE A 39 -5.35 -17.52 17.55
N ILE A 40 -4.50 -16.49 17.60
CA ILE A 40 -4.58 -15.34 16.69
C ILE A 40 -4.49 -15.78 15.23
N GLU A 41 -3.57 -16.68 14.90
CA GLU A 41 -3.38 -17.17 13.54
C GLU A 41 -4.62 -17.93 13.03
N GLU A 42 -5.24 -18.76 13.88
CA GLU A 42 -6.49 -19.45 13.52
C GLU A 42 -7.66 -18.46 13.38
N ALA A 43 -7.82 -17.54 14.32
CA ALA A 43 -8.88 -16.56 14.31
C ALA A 43 -8.79 -15.61 13.10
N LYS A 44 -7.56 -15.24 12.71
CA LYS A 44 -7.28 -14.50 11.47
C LYS A 44 -7.74 -15.27 10.23
N LYS A 45 -7.35 -16.54 10.09
CA LYS A 45 -7.77 -17.39 8.95
C LYS A 45 -9.29 -17.54 8.88
N LYS A 46 -9.93 -17.72 10.03
CA LYS A 46 -11.40 -17.75 10.13
C LYS A 46 -12.01 -16.43 9.65
N ALA A 47 -11.51 -15.29 10.12
CA ALA A 47 -11.99 -13.98 9.71
C ALA A 47 -11.82 -13.74 8.21
N GLU A 48 -10.68 -14.13 7.62
CA GLU A 48 -10.43 -14.05 6.17
C GLU A 48 -11.39 -14.92 5.37
N CYS A 49 -11.65 -16.16 5.82
CA CYS A 49 -12.63 -17.06 5.20
C CYS A 49 -14.07 -16.53 5.28
N LEU A 50 -14.44 -15.90 6.40
CA LEU A 50 -15.76 -15.27 6.52
C LEU A 50 -15.88 -14.02 5.64
N LEU A 51 -14.80 -13.24 5.52
CA LEU A 51 -14.75 -12.04 4.69
C LEU A 51 -14.83 -12.37 3.20
N SER A 52 -14.22 -13.48 2.75
CA SER A 52 -14.33 -13.92 1.36
C SER A 52 -15.76 -14.33 0.97
N LYS A 53 -16.53 -14.85 1.92
CA LYS A 53 -17.95 -15.18 1.76
C LYS A 53 -18.87 -13.96 1.86
N ASN A 54 -18.53 -13.00 2.72
CA ASN A 54 -19.27 -11.76 2.91
C ASN A 54 -18.33 -10.55 3.03
N PRO A 55 -18.09 -9.81 1.93
CA PRO A 55 -17.19 -8.65 1.93
C PRO A 55 -17.63 -7.50 2.84
N LYS A 56 -18.90 -7.49 3.29
CA LYS A 56 -19.46 -6.47 4.19
C LYS A 56 -19.47 -6.91 5.65
N LEU A 57 -18.86 -8.05 5.96
CA LEU A 57 -18.75 -8.55 7.33
C LEU A 57 -18.04 -7.54 8.22
N TYR A 58 -18.60 -7.31 9.40
CA TYR A 58 -17.98 -6.47 10.41
C TYR A 58 -16.87 -7.25 11.12
N LEU A 59 -15.67 -6.65 11.15
CA LEU A 59 -14.51 -7.17 11.85
C LEU A 59 -13.89 -6.03 12.67
N GLU A 60 -13.31 -6.38 13.81
CA GLU A 60 -12.58 -5.44 14.67
C GLU A 60 -11.07 -5.59 14.45
N ILE A 61 -10.36 -4.46 14.50
CA ILE A 61 -8.90 -4.45 14.49
C ILE A 61 -8.42 -4.74 15.90
N HIS A 62 -7.54 -5.74 16.04
CA HIS A 62 -6.92 -6.15 17.28
C HIS A 62 -5.40 -6.06 17.17
N HIS A 63 -4.75 -5.52 18.18
CA HIS A 63 -3.29 -5.55 18.31
C HIS A 63 -2.82 -6.90 18.85
N ILE A 64 -1.88 -7.56 18.17
CA ILE A 64 -1.25 -8.80 18.66
C ILE A 64 -0.48 -8.50 19.96
N LEU A 65 0.38 -7.49 19.93
CA LEU A 65 0.96 -6.86 21.11
C LEU A 65 0.25 -5.53 21.35
N PRO A 66 -0.51 -5.34 22.44
CA PRO A 66 -1.23 -4.10 22.67
C PRO A 66 -0.28 -2.94 23.00
N ARG A 67 -0.68 -1.71 22.66
CA ARG A 67 0.10 -0.49 22.90
C ARG A 67 0.54 -0.31 24.36
N HIS A 68 -0.31 -0.69 25.31
CA HIS A 68 0.02 -0.60 26.72
C HIS A 68 1.13 -1.56 27.19
N ALA A 69 1.51 -2.52 26.33
CA ALA A 69 2.61 -3.45 26.51
C ALA A 69 3.75 -3.18 25.50
N GLY A 70 3.78 -1.99 24.90
CA GLY A 70 4.84 -1.57 23.97
C GLY A 70 4.59 -1.91 22.50
N GLY A 71 3.39 -2.40 22.15
CA GLY A 71 3.07 -2.69 20.75
C GLY A 71 2.86 -1.46 19.89
N GLU A 72 3.22 -1.58 18.62
CA GLU A 72 3.12 -0.51 17.62
C GLU A 72 1.81 -0.58 16.81
N ASP A 73 1.49 0.47 16.08
CA ASP A 73 0.35 0.52 15.14
C ASP A 73 0.74 0.02 13.72
N SER A 74 1.74 -0.86 13.63
CA SER A 74 2.22 -1.41 12.35
C SER A 74 1.25 -2.47 11.80
N GLN A 75 1.26 -2.68 10.48
CA GLN A 75 0.35 -3.65 9.85
C GLN A 75 0.61 -5.09 10.33
N GLU A 76 1.85 -5.41 10.68
CA GLU A 76 2.27 -6.71 11.18
C GLU A 76 1.74 -6.99 12.59
N ASN A 77 1.52 -5.94 13.38
CA ASN A 77 0.98 -6.05 14.74
C ASN A 77 -0.55 -5.96 14.79
N LEU A 78 -1.22 -5.76 13.66
CA LEU A 78 -2.67 -5.57 13.56
C LEU A 78 -3.33 -6.74 12.82
N VAL A 79 -4.35 -7.32 13.44
CA VAL A 79 -5.16 -8.40 12.84
C VAL A 79 -6.64 -8.03 12.86
N LYS A 80 -7.39 -8.55 11.89
CA LYS A 80 -8.86 -8.40 11.86
C LYS A 80 -9.49 -9.65 12.44
N LEU A 81 -10.31 -9.49 13.47
CA LEU A 81 -11.00 -10.57 14.16
C LEU A 81 -12.51 -10.35 14.16
N THR A 82 -13.30 -11.41 14.33
CA THR A 82 -14.70 -11.23 14.69
C THR A 82 -14.80 -10.66 16.10
N PHE A 83 -15.96 -10.09 16.45
CA PHE A 83 -16.18 -9.54 17.79
C PHE A 83 -15.97 -10.59 18.88
N GLU A 84 -16.43 -11.81 18.66
CA GLU A 84 -16.28 -12.95 19.58
C GLU A 84 -14.81 -13.37 19.72
N ASP A 85 -14.11 -13.47 18.60
CA ASP A 85 -12.69 -13.85 18.61
C ASP A 85 -11.82 -12.75 19.25
N HIS A 86 -12.23 -11.47 19.14
CA HIS A 86 -11.56 -10.36 19.81
C HIS A 86 -11.75 -10.40 21.34
N ILE A 87 -12.97 -10.72 21.83
CA ILE A 87 -13.21 -10.97 23.27
C ILE A 87 -12.31 -12.10 23.76
N LEU A 88 -12.26 -13.20 23.00
CA LEU A 88 -11.47 -14.37 23.37
C LEU A 88 -9.97 -14.10 23.34
N ALA A 89 -9.48 -13.28 22.40
CA ALA A 89 -8.09 -12.83 22.37
C ALA A 89 -7.68 -12.15 23.69
N HIS A 90 -8.51 -11.22 24.19
CA HIS A 90 -8.26 -10.56 25.48
C HIS A 90 -8.37 -11.51 26.67
N TYR A 91 -9.30 -12.46 26.64
CA TYR A 91 -9.42 -13.50 27.67
C TYR A 91 -8.15 -14.36 27.75
N ILE A 92 -7.71 -14.92 26.62
CA ILE A 92 -6.51 -15.75 26.52
C ILE A 92 -5.29 -14.96 27.00
N ARG A 93 -5.08 -13.74 26.49
CA ARG A 93 -3.97 -12.88 26.96
C ARG A 93 -4.01 -12.65 28.46
N TRP A 94 -5.17 -12.34 29.02
CA TRP A 94 -5.31 -12.15 30.46
C TRP A 94 -4.97 -13.43 31.23
N VAL A 95 -5.46 -14.60 30.79
CA VAL A 95 -5.20 -15.86 31.47
C VAL A 95 -3.71 -16.20 31.48
N PHE A 96 -2.98 -15.96 30.39
CA PHE A 96 -1.56 -16.32 30.29
C PHE A 96 -0.61 -15.24 30.82
N LEU A 97 -0.87 -13.97 30.55
CA LEU A 97 0.02 -12.86 30.93
C LEU A 97 -0.38 -12.21 32.26
N LYS A 98 -1.54 -12.58 32.82
CA LYS A 98 -2.11 -12.04 34.07
C LYS A 98 -2.17 -10.50 34.11
N ASN A 99 -2.24 -9.85 32.94
CA ASN A 99 -2.26 -8.39 32.86
C ASN A 99 -3.67 -7.84 33.17
N PRO A 100 -3.81 -6.89 34.13
CA PRO A 100 -5.10 -6.32 34.48
C PRO A 100 -5.75 -5.52 33.34
N LYS A 101 -4.97 -4.98 32.39
CA LYS A 101 -5.51 -4.24 31.24
C LYS A 101 -6.21 -5.16 30.25
N ASP A 102 -5.65 -6.34 29.98
CA ASP A 102 -6.29 -7.38 29.15
C ASP A 102 -7.59 -7.87 29.80
N ARG A 103 -7.57 -8.07 31.13
CA ARG A 103 -8.77 -8.42 31.89
C ARG A 103 -9.87 -7.36 31.79
N TYR A 104 -9.48 -6.08 31.92
CA TYR A 104 -10.42 -4.98 31.82
C TYR A 104 -11.05 -4.94 30.42
N ALA A 105 -10.25 -5.08 29.36
CA ALA A 105 -10.75 -5.16 27.98
C ALA A 105 -11.73 -6.31 27.81
N TYR A 106 -11.38 -7.53 28.26
CA TYR A 106 -12.27 -8.69 28.23
C TYR A 106 -13.62 -8.41 28.91
N ARG A 107 -13.63 -7.94 30.17
CA ARG A 107 -14.88 -7.67 30.91
C ARG A 107 -15.73 -6.58 30.28
N MET A 108 -15.10 -5.55 29.73
CA MET A 108 -15.80 -4.46 29.07
C MET A 108 -16.47 -4.93 27.79
N MET A 109 -15.87 -5.88 27.06
CA MET A 109 -16.39 -6.39 25.80
C MET A 109 -17.38 -7.53 25.99
N SER A 110 -17.16 -8.43 26.96
CA SER A 110 -18.00 -9.62 27.20
C SER A 110 -19.43 -9.31 27.63
N THR A 111 -19.71 -8.06 28.03
CA THR A 111 -21.04 -7.58 28.41
C THR A 111 -21.77 -6.85 27.27
N GLN A 112 -21.15 -6.77 26.09
CA GLN A 112 -21.70 -6.07 24.93
C GLN A 112 -22.25 -7.05 23.91
N ASN A 113 -23.29 -6.63 23.20
CA ASN A 113 -23.81 -7.33 22.03
C ASN A 113 -23.03 -6.88 20.78
N GLY A 114 -22.65 -7.84 19.92
CA GLY A 114 -21.85 -7.58 18.72
C GLY A 114 -22.53 -6.68 17.67
N ASP A 115 -23.85 -6.78 17.51
CA ASP A 115 -24.60 -5.91 16.60
C ASP A 115 -24.63 -4.48 17.13
N VAL A 116 -24.87 -4.31 18.44
CA VAL A 116 -24.82 -3.00 19.10
C VAL A 116 -23.42 -2.40 19.01
N ARG A 117 -22.37 -3.22 19.16
CA ARG A 117 -20.96 -2.82 18.99
C ARG A 117 -20.71 -2.30 17.58
N ARG A 118 -21.15 -3.03 16.57
CA ARG A 118 -21.07 -2.65 15.15
C ARG A 118 -21.79 -1.34 14.88
N GLU A 119 -23.04 -1.20 15.34
CA GLU A 119 -23.83 0.02 15.17
C GLU A 119 -23.15 1.24 15.80
N ARG A 120 -22.64 1.10 17.02
CA ARG A 120 -21.88 2.15 17.70
C ARG A 120 -20.62 2.54 16.92
N ALA A 121 -19.88 1.58 16.38
CA ALA A 121 -18.71 1.86 15.55
C ALA A 121 -19.08 2.66 14.28
N VAL A 122 -20.17 2.28 13.61
CA VAL A 122 -20.68 2.99 12.43
C VAL A 122 -21.12 4.42 12.79
N LEU A 123 -21.90 4.59 13.85
CA LEU A 123 -22.35 5.91 14.32
C LEU A 123 -21.18 6.80 14.74
N GLY A 124 -20.20 6.23 15.45
CA GLY A 124 -18.97 6.91 15.84
C GLY A 124 -18.19 7.42 14.62
N GLY A 125 -18.10 6.61 13.56
CA GLY A 125 -17.50 7.04 12.29
C GLY A 125 -18.25 8.18 11.62
N LYS A 126 -19.60 8.09 11.55
CA LYS A 126 -20.46 9.11 10.92
C LYS A 126 -20.44 10.45 11.65
N ILE A 127 -20.40 10.44 12.98
CA ILE A 127 -20.46 11.66 13.80
C ILE A 127 -19.05 12.17 14.10
N GLY A 128 -18.17 11.29 14.59
CA GLY A 128 -16.84 11.63 15.05
C GLY A 128 -15.88 11.96 13.90
N GLY A 129 -16.00 11.28 12.76
CA GLY A 129 -15.16 11.51 11.58
C GLY A 129 -15.23 12.96 11.09
N PRO A 130 -16.41 13.46 10.69
CA PRO A 130 -16.58 14.85 10.24
C PRO A 130 -16.15 15.87 11.28
N ARG A 131 -16.50 15.66 12.56
CA ARG A 131 -16.09 16.55 13.64
C ARG A 131 -14.57 16.60 13.81
N THR A 132 -13.89 15.47 13.71
CA THR A 132 -12.42 15.41 13.78
C THR A 132 -11.79 16.14 12.61
N GLN A 133 -12.32 15.96 11.39
CA GLN A 133 -11.84 16.69 10.21
C GLN A 133 -12.03 18.20 10.34
N GLN A 134 -13.17 18.63 10.89
CA GLN A 134 -13.43 20.04 11.17
C GLN A 134 -12.40 20.60 12.17
N ILE A 135 -12.17 19.92 13.29
CA ILE A 135 -11.17 20.32 14.30
C ILE A 135 -9.76 20.39 13.70
N LEU A 136 -9.36 19.41 12.88
CA LEU A 136 -8.05 19.41 12.23
C LEU A 136 -7.90 20.60 11.27
N LYS A 137 -8.97 20.93 10.54
CA LYS A 137 -9.02 22.07 9.63
C LYS A 137 -8.92 23.40 10.38
N GLU A 138 -9.74 23.59 11.41
CA GLU A 138 -9.74 24.79 12.27
C GLU A 138 -8.37 25.02 12.93
N ASN A 139 -7.68 23.94 13.31
CA ASN A 139 -6.36 24.01 13.94
C ASN A 139 -5.18 23.97 12.96
N ASN A 140 -5.41 23.94 11.64
CA ASN A 140 -4.36 23.84 10.62
C ASN A 140 -3.37 22.66 10.86
N LYS A 141 -3.91 21.48 11.23
CA LYS A 141 -3.15 20.26 11.57
C LYS A 141 -3.38 19.14 10.56
N GLY A 142 -2.47 18.16 10.55
CA GLY A 142 -2.55 17.00 9.65
C GLY A 142 -2.49 17.42 8.18
N TRP A 143 -3.43 16.92 7.37
CA TRP A 143 -3.53 17.22 5.93
C TRP A 143 -3.89 18.67 5.62
N TYR A 144 -4.46 19.40 6.59
CA TYR A 144 -4.84 20.80 6.41
C TYR A 144 -3.68 21.75 6.67
N ASN A 145 -2.63 21.27 7.34
CA ASN A 145 -1.45 22.07 7.65
C ASN A 145 -0.80 22.60 6.36
N SER A 146 -0.78 23.92 6.23
CA SER A 146 -0.32 24.59 5.01
C SER A 146 1.12 24.21 4.63
N PHE A 147 2.00 23.97 5.62
CA PHE A 147 3.37 23.54 5.38
C PHE A 147 3.42 22.11 4.79
N TYR A 148 2.67 21.17 5.37
CA TYR A 148 2.55 19.81 4.82
C TYR A 148 1.91 19.79 3.44
N LEU A 149 0.87 20.60 3.20
CA LEU A 149 0.22 20.69 1.90
C LEU A 149 1.18 21.24 0.84
N ILE A 150 1.92 22.31 1.15
CA ILE A 150 2.97 22.86 0.27
C ILE A 150 4.06 21.83 0.00
N TYR A 151 4.51 21.11 1.04
CA TYR A 151 5.52 20.06 0.90
C TYR A 151 5.06 18.93 -0.02
N GLN A 152 3.83 18.43 0.15
CA GLN A 152 3.25 17.39 -0.71
C GLN A 152 3.07 17.87 -2.16
N ILE A 153 2.59 19.10 -2.36
CA ILE A 153 2.49 19.71 -3.69
C ILE A 153 3.87 19.80 -4.36
N ASN A 154 4.90 20.19 -3.61
CA ASN A 154 6.26 20.28 -4.13
C ASN A 154 6.83 18.90 -4.49
N LEU A 155 6.64 17.88 -3.65
CA LEU A 155 7.00 16.49 -3.94
C LEU A 155 6.35 15.96 -5.23
N ILE A 156 5.05 16.21 -5.42
CA ILE A 156 4.32 15.81 -6.62
C ILE A 156 4.85 16.54 -7.85
N LYS A 157 5.09 17.86 -7.75
CA LYS A 157 5.67 18.66 -8.84
C LYS A 157 7.04 18.13 -9.24
N GLU A 158 7.91 17.83 -8.26
CA GLU A 158 9.25 17.29 -8.53
C GLU A 158 9.20 15.93 -9.21
N ASN A 159 8.33 15.02 -8.75
CA ASN A 159 8.17 13.71 -9.37
C ASN A 159 7.64 13.82 -10.81
N ASN A 160 6.63 14.66 -11.06
CA ASN A 160 6.13 14.92 -12.40
C ASN A 160 7.21 15.55 -13.31
N LEU A 161 7.99 16.50 -12.79
CA LEU A 161 9.13 17.10 -13.50
C LEU A 161 10.20 16.05 -13.87
N ARG A 162 10.47 15.09 -12.98
CA ARG A 162 11.42 13.99 -13.25
C ARG A 162 10.90 13.08 -14.37
N GLU A 163 9.63 12.71 -14.35
CA GLU A 163 9.03 11.86 -15.38
C GLU A 163 8.98 12.57 -16.75
N VAL A 164 8.64 13.87 -16.79
CA VAL A 164 8.71 14.67 -18.02
C VAL A 164 10.15 14.71 -18.56
N LYS A 165 11.15 14.96 -17.71
CA LYS A 165 12.57 14.96 -18.12
C LYS A 165 13.04 13.60 -18.64
N LYS A 166 12.57 12.49 -18.06
CA LYS A 166 12.85 11.14 -18.56
C LYS A 166 12.24 10.93 -19.95
N ALA A 167 11.02 11.40 -20.19
CA ALA A 167 10.35 11.31 -21.49
C ALA A 167 10.96 12.24 -22.57
N GLN A 168 11.59 13.34 -22.16
CA GLN A 168 12.22 14.31 -23.07
C GLN A 168 13.56 13.80 -23.66
N LYS A 169 14.33 13.02 -22.90
CA LYS A 169 15.61 12.44 -23.34
C LYS A 169 15.50 11.62 -24.64
N PRO A 170 14.54 10.69 -24.80
CA PRO A 170 14.31 9.99 -26.07
C PRO A 170 13.97 10.92 -27.23
N ILE A 171 13.15 11.95 -26.98
CA ILE A 171 12.67 12.89 -28.00
C ILE A 171 13.84 13.73 -28.55
N GLU A 172 14.74 14.20 -27.69
CA GLU A 172 15.94 14.92 -28.11
C GLU A 172 16.86 14.05 -28.96
N LYS A 173 17.04 12.77 -28.58
CA LYS A 173 17.82 11.80 -29.34
C LYS A 173 17.23 11.55 -30.74
N ILE A 174 15.90 11.45 -30.84
CA ILE A 174 15.19 11.32 -32.12
C ILE A 174 15.38 12.58 -32.99
N LYS A 175 15.25 13.78 -32.42
CA LYS A 175 15.46 15.04 -33.14
C LYS A 175 16.88 15.13 -33.73
N GLN A 176 17.88 14.70 -32.97
CA GLN A 176 19.27 14.69 -33.42
C GLN A 176 19.51 13.73 -34.60
N VAL A 177 18.95 12.52 -34.52
CA VAL A 177 19.02 11.52 -35.62
C VAL A 177 18.30 12.04 -36.88
N LEU A 178 17.12 12.64 -36.74
CA LEU A 178 16.38 13.22 -37.87
C LEU A 178 17.14 14.39 -38.51
N GLY A 179 17.83 15.21 -37.71
CA GLY A 179 18.72 16.28 -38.19
C GLY A 179 19.85 15.72 -39.06
N ILE A 180 20.53 14.67 -38.59
CA ILE A 180 21.62 14.00 -39.32
C ILE A 180 21.11 13.38 -40.63
N GLN A 181 19.95 12.73 -40.62
CA GLN A 181 19.36 12.14 -41.83
C GLN A 181 19.03 13.18 -42.91
N LYS A 182 18.56 14.38 -42.53
CA LYS A 182 18.30 15.47 -43.49
C LYS A 182 19.58 15.92 -44.18
N ILE A 183 20.69 16.02 -43.44
CA ILE A 183 22.00 16.41 -43.98
C ILE A 183 22.53 15.35 -44.97
N LEU A 184 22.49 14.06 -44.58
CA LEU A 184 22.91 12.94 -45.44
C LEU A 184 22.10 12.87 -46.74
N LYS A 185 20.77 13.02 -46.69
CA LYS A 185 19.94 13.04 -47.90
C LYS A 185 20.31 14.18 -48.85
N LYS A 186 20.71 15.34 -48.33
CA LYS A 186 21.17 16.49 -49.14
C LYS A 186 22.51 16.18 -49.84
N GLN A 187 23.44 15.56 -49.12
CA GLN A 187 24.75 15.15 -49.66
C GLN A 187 24.64 14.03 -50.72
N ILE A 188 23.74 13.07 -50.53
CA ILE A 188 23.50 12.01 -51.51
C ILE A 188 22.94 12.60 -52.82
N LYS A 189 21.96 13.51 -52.73
CA LYS A 189 21.39 14.19 -53.90
C LYS A 189 22.43 15.00 -54.68
N SER A 190 23.34 15.71 -53.99
CA SER A 190 24.42 16.45 -54.66
C SER A 190 25.42 15.52 -55.34
N SER A 191 25.81 14.42 -54.68
CA SER A 191 26.71 13.41 -55.25
C SER A 191 26.13 12.75 -56.51
N GLN A 192 24.84 12.35 -56.49
CA GLN A 192 24.14 11.79 -57.66
C GLN A 192 24.10 12.79 -58.83
N LYS A 193 23.91 14.09 -58.55
CA LYS A 193 23.94 15.14 -59.58
C LYS A 193 25.32 15.25 -60.23
N ILE A 194 26.40 15.19 -59.43
CA ILE A 194 27.78 15.22 -59.93
C ILE A 194 28.09 13.99 -60.80
N GLN A 195 27.72 12.79 -60.35
CA GLN A 195 27.92 11.57 -61.13
C GLN A 195 27.20 11.62 -62.49
N LYS A 196 25.97 12.12 -62.53
CA LYS A 196 25.21 12.29 -63.77
C LYS A 196 25.88 13.28 -64.72
N LEU A 197 26.42 14.39 -64.20
CA LEU A 197 27.18 15.36 -64.99
C LEU A 197 28.46 14.76 -65.58
N LEU A 198 29.21 13.99 -64.78
CA LEU A 198 30.42 13.30 -65.23
C LEU A 198 30.12 12.26 -66.31
N LEU A 199 29.03 11.49 -66.16
CA LEU A 199 28.61 10.51 -67.15
C LEU A 199 28.23 11.18 -68.49
N ASN A 200 27.50 12.28 -68.43
CA ASN A 200 27.15 13.07 -69.61
C ASN A 200 28.40 13.66 -70.28
N LYS A 201 29.37 14.14 -69.50
CA LYS A 201 30.65 14.65 -70.04
C LYS A 201 31.45 13.53 -70.72
N LYS A 202 31.55 12.35 -70.10
CA LYS A 202 32.17 11.16 -70.71
C LYS A 202 31.49 10.76 -72.02
N ARG A 203 30.15 10.73 -72.06
CA ARG A 203 29.40 10.45 -73.30
C ARG A 203 29.71 11.45 -74.41
N LYS A 204 29.75 12.75 -74.07
CA LYS A 204 30.08 13.80 -75.04
C LYS A 204 31.50 13.65 -75.60
N ILE A 205 32.48 13.37 -74.74
CA ILE A 205 33.86 13.10 -75.15
C ILE A 205 33.93 11.87 -76.06
N CYS A 206 33.29 10.74 -75.70
CA CYS A 206 33.26 9.55 -76.55
C CYS A 206 32.65 9.83 -77.93
N LEU A 207 31.58 10.63 -78.01
CA LEU A 207 30.97 11.03 -79.27
C LEU A 207 31.89 11.91 -80.12
N GLU A 208 32.63 12.83 -79.49
CA GLU A 208 33.62 13.67 -80.18
C GLU A 208 34.81 12.85 -80.72
N VAL A 209 35.34 11.91 -79.92
CA VAL A 209 36.39 10.97 -80.33
C VAL A 209 35.92 10.07 -81.49
N PHE A 210 34.69 9.55 -81.41
CA PHE A 210 34.11 8.72 -82.48
C PHE A 210 33.93 9.51 -83.78
N LYS A 211 33.44 10.75 -83.71
CA LYS A 211 33.34 11.66 -84.88
C LYS A 211 34.70 11.97 -85.50
N HIS A 212 35.76 12.09 -84.69
CA HIS A 212 37.12 12.32 -85.19
C HIS A 212 37.72 11.11 -85.89
N LYS A 213 37.46 9.88 -85.42
CA LYS A 213 37.92 8.65 -86.08
C LYS A 213 37.26 8.47 -87.46
N LYS A 214 35.94 8.72 -87.56
CA LYS A 214 35.17 8.58 -88.81
C LYS A 214 35.51 9.60 -89.91
N LYS A 215 36.32 10.63 -89.61
CA LYS A 215 36.80 11.63 -90.58
C LYS A 215 38.20 11.31 -91.12
N ARG A 216 38.85 10.24 -90.62
CA ARG A 216 40.21 9.82 -91.01
C ARG A 216 40.23 8.49 -91.76
N GLU A 217 39.06 7.92 -92.03
CA GLU A 217 38.78 6.81 -92.95
C GLU A 217 38.15 7.40 -94.22
#